data_AF-A0A7S3GUY5-F1
#
_entry.id   AF-A0A7S3GUY5-F1
#
_cell.length_a   1.000
_cell.length_b   1.000
_cell.length_c   1.000
_cell.angle_alpha   90.00
_cell.angle_beta   90.00
_cell.angle_gamma   90.00
#
_symmetry.space_group_name_H-M   'P 1'
#
loop_
_entity.id
_entity.type
_entity.pdbx_description
1 polymer ?
#
loop_
_entity_poly.entity_id
_entity_poly.type
_entity_poly.pdbx_seq_one_letter_code
_entity_poly.pdbx_strand_id
1 'polypeptide(L)'
;MEAILKANESMIEATSKVKKQKVQQVSLSHMECVAMRLWDVQKDLRKNYDDAGLSAIEVEVRVGMIVDNYRRWKSRSPGKTAVVVDPRSNPSLRFRAGVDHIFARRLRSKLSDQMFHCAVQPLQIMRCDESDNRWTVNSKGELMMAEKKQALDQINLALIAHEYDIRINVATEIAAPLTDSTDPAVLAATGPPVNRALWVVERRKKRTSYTCKDPHMNKWRIDYTEVDIITKAAGAAAPSGKIKKEIE
;
A
#
# COMPACT_ATOMS: atom_id res chain seq x y z
N MET A 1 -20.34 4.70 -15.31
CA MET A 1 -19.49 5.87 -15.03
C MET A 1 -20.15 6.82 -14.03
N GLU A 2 -21.44 7.18 -14.21
CA GLU A 2 -22.22 7.97 -13.25
C GLU A 2 -22.35 7.35 -11.84
N ALA A 3 -22.45 6.02 -11.74
CA ALA A 3 -22.51 5.32 -10.44
C ALA A 3 -21.22 5.49 -9.61
N ILE A 4 -20.05 5.55 -10.27
CA ILE A 4 -18.74 5.75 -9.62
C ILE A 4 -18.60 7.21 -9.15
N LEU A 5 -19.10 8.16 -9.94
CA LEU A 5 -19.11 9.58 -9.58
C LEU A 5 -20.04 9.86 -8.38
N LYS A 6 -21.24 9.28 -8.36
CA LYS A 6 -22.15 9.38 -7.19
C LYS A 6 -21.60 8.72 -5.93
N ALA A 7 -20.90 7.58 -6.07
CA ALA A 7 -20.22 6.94 -4.94
C ALA A 7 -19.09 7.81 -4.38
N ASN A 8 -18.32 8.47 -5.25
CA ASN A 8 -17.26 9.40 -4.85
C ASN A 8 -17.80 10.65 -4.15
N GLU A 9 -18.92 11.22 -4.61
CA GLU A 9 -19.55 12.39 -3.98
C GLU A 9 -20.12 12.08 -2.59
N SER A 10 -20.81 10.94 -2.45
CA SER A 10 -21.33 10.45 -1.16
C SER A 10 -20.20 10.12 -0.18
N MET A 11 -19.07 9.58 -0.67
CA MET A 11 -17.87 9.34 0.12
C MET A 11 -17.20 10.61 0.62
N ILE A 12 -17.12 11.66 -0.21
CA ILE A 12 -16.54 12.95 0.19
C ILE A 12 -17.36 13.57 1.34
N GLU A 13 -18.68 13.40 1.30
CA GLU A 13 -19.57 13.86 2.36
C GLU A 13 -19.44 13.02 3.65
N ALA A 14 -19.31 11.70 3.53
CA ALA A 14 -19.08 10.79 4.65
C ALA A 14 -17.71 10.99 5.32
N THR A 15 -16.63 11.14 4.54
CA THR A 15 -15.29 11.46 5.07
C THR A 15 -15.23 12.84 5.71
N SER A 16 -16.00 13.81 5.21
CA SER A 16 -16.14 15.14 5.83
C SER A 16 -16.87 15.09 7.18
N LYS A 17 -17.91 14.25 7.31
CA LYS A 17 -18.64 14.03 8.57
C LYS A 17 -17.79 13.27 9.60
N VAL A 18 -17.04 12.24 9.18
CA VAL A 18 -16.10 11.50 10.05
C VAL A 18 -14.93 12.38 10.52
N LYS A 19 -14.41 13.27 9.66
CA LYS A 19 -13.38 14.27 10.02
C LYS A 19 -13.80 15.21 11.15
N LYS A 20 -15.11 15.50 11.29
CA LYS A 20 -15.63 16.41 12.33
C LYS A 20 -15.88 15.74 13.69
N GLN A 21 -15.91 14.40 13.79
CA GLN A 21 -16.42 13.71 14.99
C GLN A 21 -15.40 13.00 15.88
N LYS A 22 -14.11 12.86 15.50
CA LYS A 22 -13.12 12.16 16.34
C LYS A 22 -11.78 12.89 16.45
N VAL A 23 -11.77 14.00 17.19
CA VAL A 23 -10.55 14.53 17.82
C VAL A 23 -10.82 14.69 19.32
N GLN A 24 -11.02 13.57 20.02
CA GLN A 24 -10.99 13.55 21.48
C GLN A 24 -9.83 12.66 21.98
N GLN A 25 -9.05 13.32 22.83
CA GLN A 25 -7.78 13.00 23.46
C GLN A 25 -8.02 12.11 24.69
N VAL A 26 -7.36 10.94 24.81
CA VAL A 26 -7.03 10.29 26.11
C VAL A 26 -5.86 9.31 25.91
N SER A 27 -4.94 9.29 26.88
CA SER A 27 -3.78 8.42 27.02
C SER A 27 -4.12 7.06 27.66
N LEU A 28 -3.85 5.98 26.91
CA LEU A 28 -3.44 4.65 27.37
C LEU A 28 -2.52 4.12 26.26
N SER A 29 -1.30 3.68 26.63
CA SER A 29 -0.22 3.13 25.78
C SER A 29 -0.34 3.54 24.30
N HIS A 30 0.17 4.73 23.96
CA HIS A 30 -0.08 5.45 22.69
C HIS A 30 -0.14 4.60 21.40
N MET A 31 0.59 3.49 21.30
CA MET A 31 0.58 2.58 20.14
C MET A 31 -0.63 1.63 20.10
N GLU A 32 -1.10 1.11 21.24
CA GLU A 32 -2.27 0.21 21.31
C GLU A 32 -3.55 0.98 20.97
N CYS A 33 -3.66 2.22 21.46
CA CYS A 33 -4.77 3.11 21.10
C CYS A 33 -4.75 3.49 19.61
N VAL A 34 -3.55 3.70 19.03
CA VAL A 34 -3.42 3.95 17.58
C VAL A 34 -3.79 2.70 16.77
N ALA A 35 -3.31 1.51 17.14
CA ALA A 35 -3.65 0.27 16.44
C ALA A 35 -5.15 -0.06 16.51
N MET A 36 -5.79 0.11 17.66
CA MET A 36 -7.24 -0.07 17.83
C MET A 36 -8.05 0.99 17.06
N ARG A 37 -7.61 2.25 17.03
CA ARG A 37 -8.26 3.28 16.21
C ARG A 37 -8.06 3.04 14.72
N LEU A 38 -6.88 2.54 14.32
CA LEU A 38 -6.64 2.11 12.95
C LEU A 38 -7.58 0.96 12.58
N TRP A 39 -7.78 -0.02 13.47
CA TRP A 39 -8.74 -1.10 13.27
C TRP A 39 -10.15 -0.55 13.00
N ASP A 40 -10.66 0.35 13.85
CA ASP A 40 -11.99 0.92 13.68
C ASP A 40 -12.11 1.69 12.36
N VAL A 41 -11.09 2.49 12.02
CA VAL A 41 -11.03 3.21 10.74
C VAL A 41 -11.03 2.24 9.56
N GLN A 42 -10.24 1.17 9.61
CA GLN A 42 -10.21 0.15 8.56
C GLN A 42 -11.56 -0.56 8.43
N LYS A 43 -12.22 -0.87 9.54
CA LYS A 43 -13.52 -1.55 9.57
C LYS A 43 -14.63 -0.65 9.02
N ASP A 44 -14.65 0.61 9.42
CA ASP A 44 -15.61 1.61 8.93
C ASP A 44 -15.43 1.84 7.43
N LEU A 45 -14.18 1.99 6.97
CA LEU A 45 -13.87 2.10 5.53
C LEU A 45 -14.33 0.85 4.79
N ARG A 46 -13.95 -0.35 5.25
CA ARG A 46 -14.33 -1.61 4.61
C ARG A 46 -15.85 -1.74 4.48
N LYS A 47 -16.58 -1.47 5.56
CA LYS A 47 -18.05 -1.50 5.55
C LYS A 47 -18.64 -0.53 4.52
N ASN A 48 -18.16 0.71 4.46
CA ASN A 48 -18.66 1.71 3.51
C ASN A 48 -18.49 1.25 2.04
N TYR A 49 -17.38 0.57 1.74
CA TYR A 49 -17.11 0.08 0.38
C TYR A 49 -17.83 -1.25 0.07
N ASP A 50 -17.98 -2.13 1.06
CA ASP A 50 -18.81 -3.35 0.92
C ASP A 50 -20.27 -2.96 0.66
N ASP A 51 -20.81 -1.97 1.40
CA ASP A 51 -22.16 -1.42 1.21
C ASP A 51 -22.34 -0.74 -0.17
N ALA A 52 -21.24 -0.29 -0.79
CA ALA A 52 -21.21 0.26 -2.15
C ALA A 52 -21.10 -0.82 -3.26
N GLY A 53 -21.07 -2.10 -2.89
CA GLY A 53 -21.00 -3.22 -3.84
C GLY A 53 -19.62 -3.44 -4.47
N LEU A 54 -18.55 -2.86 -3.90
CA LEU A 54 -17.18 -3.08 -4.36
C LEU A 54 -16.62 -4.36 -3.75
N SER A 55 -16.31 -5.34 -4.58
CA SER A 55 -15.54 -6.52 -4.18
C SER A 55 -14.04 -6.26 -4.27
N ALA A 56 -13.23 -7.00 -3.50
CA ALA A 56 -11.75 -6.89 -3.48
C ALA A 56 -11.17 -5.56 -2.97
N ILE A 57 -11.64 -5.08 -1.81
CA ILE A 57 -11.03 -3.94 -1.10
C ILE A 57 -9.84 -4.40 -0.26
N GLU A 58 -8.70 -3.77 -0.47
CA GLU A 58 -7.51 -3.86 0.37
C GLU A 58 -7.39 -2.58 1.21
N VAL A 59 -7.25 -2.76 2.53
CA VAL A 59 -6.88 -1.67 3.43
C VAL A 59 -5.51 -1.97 4.02
N GLU A 60 -4.52 -1.15 3.67
CA GLU A 60 -3.13 -1.31 4.09
C GLU A 60 -2.65 -0.10 4.92
N VAL A 61 -1.82 -0.35 5.93
CA VAL A 61 -1.09 0.69 6.64
C VAL A 61 0.38 0.57 6.27
N ARG A 62 0.96 1.66 5.73
CA ARG A 62 2.37 1.73 5.36
C ARG A 62 3.12 2.64 6.31
N VAL A 63 4.32 2.22 6.70
CA VAL A 63 5.29 3.04 7.42
C VAL A 63 6.14 3.79 6.41
N GLY A 64 6.42 5.08 6.67
CA GLY A 64 7.17 5.90 5.75
C GLY A 64 7.42 7.29 6.30
N MET A 65 7.62 8.27 5.43
CA MET A 65 7.77 9.67 5.84
C MET A 65 6.95 10.58 4.94
N ILE A 66 6.32 11.58 5.56
CA ILE A 66 5.77 12.73 4.86
C ILE A 66 6.94 13.67 4.58
N VAL A 67 7.13 14.01 3.31
CA VAL A 67 8.23 14.85 2.84
C VAL A 67 7.71 16.07 2.08
N ASP A 68 8.43 17.16 2.22
CA ASP A 68 8.32 18.39 1.43
C ASP A 68 9.66 18.60 0.75
N ASN A 69 9.70 18.62 -0.59
CA ASN A 69 10.95 18.76 -1.36
C ASN A 69 12.08 17.84 -0.87
N TYR A 70 11.79 16.54 -0.73
CA TYR A 70 12.72 15.50 -0.26
C TYR A 70 13.17 15.60 1.20
N ARG A 71 12.72 16.60 1.96
CA ARG A 71 13.02 16.74 3.38
C ARG A 71 11.83 16.28 4.20
N ARG A 72 12.09 15.63 5.35
CA ARG A 72 11.02 15.25 6.26
C ARG A 72 10.23 16.48 6.68
N TRP A 73 8.93 16.46 6.44
CA TRP A 73 8.02 17.49 6.90
C TRP A 73 7.82 17.34 8.41
N LYS A 74 7.95 18.44 9.15
CA LYS A 74 7.70 18.46 10.60
C LYS A 74 6.46 19.29 10.86
N SER A 75 5.47 18.69 11.51
CA SER A 75 4.29 19.41 11.97
C SER A 75 4.70 20.48 12.99
N ARG A 76 4.15 21.68 12.86
CA ARG A 76 4.30 22.78 13.83
C ARG A 76 3.19 22.81 14.88
N SER A 77 2.36 21.76 14.96
CA SER A 77 1.21 21.70 15.88
C SER A 77 1.67 21.41 17.31
N PRO A 78 1.69 22.38 18.23
CA PRO A 78 2.16 22.17 19.59
C PRO A 78 1.24 21.19 20.33
N GLY A 79 1.81 20.32 21.17
CA GLY A 79 1.06 19.43 22.07
C GLY A 79 0.31 18.27 21.41
N LYS A 80 0.40 18.09 20.08
CA LYS A 80 -0.19 16.94 19.39
C LYS A 80 0.81 15.79 19.26
N THR A 81 0.32 14.56 19.37
CA THR A 81 1.09 13.34 19.16
C THR A 81 1.03 12.87 17.70
N ALA A 82 -0.10 13.11 17.04
CA ALA A 82 -0.32 12.81 15.62
C ALA A 82 -1.17 13.90 14.94
N VAL A 83 -0.97 14.10 13.64
CA VAL A 83 -1.72 15.05 12.82
C VAL A 83 -2.11 14.42 11.48
N VAL A 84 -3.40 14.51 11.13
CA VAL A 84 -3.87 14.15 9.79
C VAL A 84 -3.37 15.18 8.78
N VAL A 85 -2.68 14.71 7.74
CA VAL A 85 -2.16 15.53 6.65
C VAL A 85 -2.94 15.25 5.39
N ASP A 86 -3.73 16.23 4.94
CA ASP A 86 -4.45 16.16 3.67
C ASP A 86 -3.53 16.66 2.54
N PRO A 87 -3.10 15.79 1.60
CA PRO A 87 -2.22 16.21 0.52
C PRO A 87 -2.90 17.20 -0.44
N ARG A 88 -4.24 17.33 -0.41
CA ARG A 88 -4.96 18.33 -1.21
C ARG A 88 -4.79 19.75 -0.67
N SER A 89 -4.66 19.90 0.65
CA SER A 89 -4.44 21.22 1.25
C SER A 89 -2.98 21.66 1.21
N ASN A 90 -2.05 20.73 1.00
CA ASN A 90 -0.65 21.04 0.80
C ASN A 90 -0.03 20.16 -0.30
N PRO A 91 -0.14 20.59 -1.57
CA PRO A 91 0.21 19.77 -2.73
C PRO A 91 1.71 19.51 -2.89
N SER A 92 2.59 20.23 -2.17
CA SER A 92 4.03 19.94 -2.15
C SER A 92 4.36 18.71 -1.30
N LEU A 93 3.46 18.35 -0.35
CA LEU A 93 3.66 17.20 0.51
C LEU A 93 3.44 15.90 -0.25
N ARG A 94 4.35 14.96 -0.02
CA ARG A 94 4.29 13.59 -0.54
C ARG A 94 4.60 12.64 0.59
N PHE A 95 3.91 11.51 0.67
CA PHE A 95 4.34 10.43 1.54
C PHE A 95 5.17 9.44 0.75
N ARG A 96 6.33 9.07 1.29
CA ARG A 96 7.22 8.06 0.76
C ARG A 96 7.17 6.86 1.67
N ALA A 97 6.64 5.76 1.15
CA ALA A 97 6.69 4.49 1.85
C ALA A 97 8.15 4.05 1.99
N GLY A 98 8.42 3.42 3.12
CA GLY A 98 9.67 2.74 3.38
C GLY A 98 10.48 3.34 4.52
N VAL A 99 11.40 2.51 5.00
CA VAL A 99 12.19 2.73 6.20
C VAL A 99 13.67 2.50 5.92
N ASP A 100 14.52 3.06 6.78
CA ASP A 100 15.94 2.77 6.75
C ASP A 100 16.25 1.33 7.22
N HIS A 101 17.42 0.83 6.84
CA HIS A 101 17.87 -0.53 7.13
C HIS A 101 18.07 -0.82 8.64
N ILE A 102 18.32 0.19 9.46
CA ILE A 102 18.49 0.05 10.91
C ILE A 102 17.13 -0.21 11.55
N PHE A 103 16.12 0.61 11.21
CA PHE A 103 14.75 0.43 11.66
C PHE A 103 14.19 -0.92 11.17
N ALA A 104 14.35 -1.23 9.89
CA ALA A 104 13.96 -2.50 9.28
C ALA A 104 14.50 -3.71 10.05
N ARG A 105 15.81 -3.72 10.34
CA ARG A 105 16.47 -4.80 11.07
C ARG A 105 15.93 -4.94 12.50
N ARG A 106 15.71 -3.82 13.21
CA ARG A 106 15.15 -3.81 14.56
C ARG A 106 13.71 -4.33 14.57
N LEU A 107 12.89 -3.91 13.61
CA LEU A 107 11.52 -4.39 13.46
C LEU A 107 11.49 -5.89 13.18
N ARG A 108 12.30 -6.38 12.24
CA ARG A 108 12.40 -7.80 11.91
C ARG A 108 12.79 -8.64 13.14
N SER A 109 13.75 -8.16 13.94
CA SER A 109 14.17 -8.84 15.17
C SER A 109 13.04 -8.95 16.19
N LYS A 110 12.18 -7.92 16.32
CA LYS A 110 11.01 -7.99 17.21
C LYS A 110 9.91 -8.89 16.66
N LEU A 111 9.71 -8.90 15.34
CA LEU A 111 8.70 -9.75 14.71
C LEU A 111 9.10 -11.23 14.69
N SER A 112 10.39 -11.55 14.82
CA SER A 112 10.85 -12.93 15.00
C SER A 112 10.65 -13.48 16.41
N ASP A 113 10.14 -12.68 17.36
CA ASP A 113 9.81 -13.15 18.70
C ASP A 113 8.67 -14.18 18.69
N GLN A 114 8.49 -14.89 19.80
CA GLN A 114 7.56 -16.03 19.89
C GLN A 114 6.08 -15.68 19.66
N MET A 115 5.70 -14.40 19.57
CA MET A 115 4.31 -13.96 19.41
C MET A 115 3.77 -14.03 17.97
N PHE A 116 4.61 -14.27 16.96
CA PHE A 116 4.19 -14.26 15.56
C PHE A 116 4.45 -15.60 14.85
N HIS A 117 3.53 -15.98 13.97
CA HIS A 117 3.83 -16.93 12.90
C HIS A 117 4.52 -16.17 11.77
N CYS A 118 5.55 -16.79 11.18
CA CYS A 118 6.35 -16.19 10.12
C CYS A 118 6.24 -17.06 8.86
N ALA A 119 5.89 -16.44 7.73
CA ALA A 119 5.81 -17.09 6.43
C ALA A 119 6.65 -16.31 5.40
N VAL A 120 7.70 -16.94 4.88
CA VAL A 120 8.50 -16.38 3.78
C VAL A 120 7.75 -16.65 2.48
N GLN A 121 7.41 -15.59 1.75
CA GLN A 121 6.71 -15.69 0.48
C GLN A 121 7.71 -15.92 -0.66
N PRO A 122 7.31 -16.65 -1.72
CA PRO A 122 8.11 -16.74 -2.95
C PRO A 122 8.43 -15.36 -3.53
N LEU A 123 9.55 -15.25 -4.23
CA LEU A 123 9.92 -14.00 -4.92
C LEU A 123 8.82 -13.60 -5.90
N GLN A 124 8.25 -12.42 -5.70
CA GLN A 124 7.25 -11.87 -6.59
C GLN A 124 7.90 -10.83 -7.52
N ILE A 125 7.78 -11.02 -8.83
CA ILE A 125 8.24 -10.04 -9.82
C ILE A 125 7.00 -9.34 -10.37
N MET A 126 6.88 -8.04 -10.12
CA MET A 126 5.75 -7.23 -10.57
C MET A 126 6.24 -6.21 -11.60
N ARG A 127 5.59 -6.18 -12.75
CA ARG A 127 5.87 -5.22 -13.83
C ARG A 127 4.70 -4.26 -13.97
N CYS A 128 5.00 -2.98 -14.12
CA CYS A 128 4.01 -1.91 -14.28
C CYS A 128 4.26 -1.15 -15.58
N ASP A 129 3.20 -0.81 -16.33
CA ASP A 129 3.27 0.13 -17.45
C ASP A 129 3.01 1.59 -17.00
N GLU A 130 2.99 2.52 -17.95
CA GLU A 130 2.70 3.94 -17.70
C GLU A 130 1.26 4.20 -17.22
N SER A 131 0.34 3.26 -17.47
CA SER A 131 -1.06 3.32 -17.08
C SER A 131 -1.35 2.67 -15.71
N ASP A 132 -0.30 2.28 -14.99
CA ASP A 132 -0.32 1.51 -13.72
C ASP A 132 -1.08 0.18 -13.83
N ASN A 133 -1.11 -0.42 -15.02
CA ASN A 133 -1.48 -1.83 -15.16
C ASN A 133 -0.33 -2.67 -14.63
N ARG A 134 -0.64 -3.73 -13.87
CA ARG A 134 0.33 -4.52 -13.13
C ARG A 134 0.25 -5.97 -13.54
N TRP A 135 1.41 -6.55 -13.86
CA TRP A 135 1.56 -7.96 -14.15
C TRP A 135 2.49 -8.58 -13.12
N THR A 136 1.98 -9.53 -12.33
CA THR A 136 2.81 -10.40 -11.52
C THR A 136 3.28 -11.56 -12.39
N VAL A 137 4.58 -11.77 -12.45
CA VAL A 137 5.23 -12.87 -13.15
C VAL A 137 6.07 -13.72 -12.21
N ASN A 138 6.23 -14.99 -12.53
CA ASN A 138 7.13 -15.86 -11.78
C ASN A 138 8.60 -15.71 -12.26
N SER A 139 9.52 -16.50 -11.69
CA SER A 139 10.95 -16.46 -12.04
C SER A 139 11.25 -16.84 -13.49
N LYS A 140 10.36 -17.57 -14.16
CA LYS A 140 10.44 -17.92 -15.59
C LYS A 140 9.87 -16.81 -16.48
N GLY A 141 9.24 -15.80 -15.88
CA GLY A 141 8.57 -14.71 -16.58
C GLY A 141 7.18 -15.06 -17.12
N GLU A 142 6.59 -16.16 -16.63
CA GLU A 142 5.21 -16.56 -16.94
C GLU A 142 4.25 -15.69 -16.13
N LEU A 143 3.12 -15.30 -16.74
CA LEU A 143 2.12 -14.46 -16.08
C LEU A 143 1.39 -15.27 -15.01
N MET A 144 1.37 -14.74 -13.79
CA MET A 144 0.62 -15.31 -12.66
C MET A 144 -0.66 -14.53 -12.40
N MET A 145 -0.63 -13.20 -12.55
CA MET A 145 -1.77 -12.34 -12.26
C MET A 145 -1.65 -11.02 -13.02
N ALA A 146 -2.76 -10.52 -13.56
CA ALA A 146 -2.85 -9.19 -14.17
C ALA A 146 -3.94 -8.38 -13.47
N GLU A 147 -3.55 -7.25 -12.91
CA GLU A 147 -4.41 -6.42 -12.08
C GLU A 147 -4.16 -4.93 -12.32
N LYS A 148 -5.15 -4.13 -11.97
CA LYS A 148 -5.01 -2.69 -11.83
C LYS A 148 -5.38 -2.33 -10.39
N LYS A 149 -4.39 -1.85 -9.64
CA LYS A 149 -4.61 -1.37 -8.28
C LYS A 149 -5.12 0.06 -8.35
N GLN A 150 -6.41 0.24 -8.08
CA GLN A 150 -7.02 1.56 -8.04
C GLN A 150 -7.06 2.05 -6.59
N ALA A 151 -6.39 3.18 -6.32
CA ALA A 151 -6.50 3.85 -5.03
C ALA A 151 -7.91 4.47 -4.89
N LEU A 152 -8.57 4.19 -3.77
CA LEU A 152 -9.90 4.68 -3.45
C LEU A 152 -9.83 5.84 -2.45
N ASP A 153 -9.03 5.69 -1.39
CA ASP A 153 -8.81 6.73 -0.39
C ASP A 153 -7.44 6.60 0.28
N GLN A 154 -6.91 7.72 0.78
CA GLN A 154 -5.62 7.79 1.46
C GLN A 154 -5.64 8.78 2.62
N ILE A 155 -5.17 8.33 3.78
CA ILE A 155 -5.01 9.16 4.97
C ILE A 155 -3.55 9.13 5.39
N ASN A 156 -2.88 10.29 5.37
CA ASN A 156 -1.54 10.43 5.92
C ASN A 156 -1.62 10.93 7.35
N LEU A 157 -0.86 10.31 8.26
CA LEU A 157 -0.76 10.69 9.65
C LEU A 157 0.70 11.00 9.97
N ALA A 158 0.97 12.28 10.25
CA ALA A 158 2.27 12.71 10.75
C ALA A 158 2.38 12.36 12.22
N LEU A 159 3.39 11.59 12.60
CA LEU A 159 3.61 11.14 13.97
C LEU A 159 4.73 11.98 14.61
N ILE A 160 4.35 12.94 15.44
CA ILE A 160 5.25 14.03 15.88
C ILE A 160 6.39 13.52 16.76
N ALA A 161 6.13 12.50 17.58
CA ALA A 161 7.10 11.91 18.51
C ALA A 161 7.91 10.75 17.91
N HIS A 162 7.69 10.40 16.64
CA HIS A 162 8.28 9.21 16.01
C HIS A 162 9.22 9.60 14.86
N GLU A 163 10.09 8.66 14.46
CA GLU A 163 10.99 8.86 13.32
C GLU A 163 10.26 8.73 11.97
N TYR A 164 9.17 7.97 11.97
CA TYR A 164 8.35 7.63 10.82
C TYR A 164 6.92 8.10 10.99
N ASP A 165 6.29 8.39 9.87
CA ASP A 165 4.87 8.68 9.71
C ASP A 165 4.16 7.43 9.16
N ILE A 166 2.83 7.45 9.14
CA ILE A 166 2.04 6.35 8.58
C ILE A 166 1.06 6.84 7.52
N ARG A 167 0.80 5.99 6.53
CA ARG A 167 -0.27 6.17 5.56
C ARG A 167 -1.22 4.99 5.64
N ILE A 168 -2.51 5.29 5.79
CA ILE A 168 -3.59 4.35 5.56
C ILE A 168 -3.97 4.49 4.09
N ASN A 169 -3.94 3.39 3.34
CA ASN A 169 -4.34 3.35 1.94
C ASN A 169 -5.50 2.37 1.80
N VAL A 170 -6.57 2.82 1.13
CA VAL A 170 -7.66 1.97 0.70
C VAL A 170 -7.57 1.86 -0.81
N ALA A 171 -7.51 0.63 -1.30
CA ALA A 171 -7.44 0.36 -2.72
C ALA A 171 -8.34 -0.81 -3.08
N THR A 172 -8.63 -0.94 -4.37
CA THR A 172 -9.20 -2.16 -4.95
C THR A 172 -8.23 -2.71 -5.99
N GLU A 173 -8.16 -4.03 -6.05
CA GLU A 173 -7.42 -4.77 -7.07
C GLU A 173 -8.43 -5.35 -8.06
N ILE A 174 -8.53 -4.72 -9.22
CA ILE A 174 -9.45 -5.13 -10.29
C ILE A 174 -8.64 -5.93 -11.30
N ALA A 175 -9.18 -7.04 -11.80
CA ALA A 175 -8.54 -7.79 -12.89
C ALA A 175 -8.30 -6.84 -14.09
N ALA A 176 -7.06 -6.74 -14.54
CA ALA A 176 -6.75 -5.94 -15.71
C ALA A 176 -7.18 -6.71 -16.96
N PRO A 177 -7.86 -6.06 -17.93
CA PRO A 177 -8.14 -6.70 -19.21
C PRO A 177 -6.80 -7.07 -19.87
N LEU A 178 -6.62 -8.34 -20.18
CA LEU A 178 -5.48 -8.83 -20.94
C LEU A 178 -5.69 -8.41 -22.39
N THR A 179 -5.12 -7.28 -22.80
CA THR A 179 -5.11 -6.90 -24.22
C THR A 179 -4.06 -7.73 -24.94
N ASP A 180 -4.51 -8.36 -26.04
CA ASP A 180 -3.77 -9.24 -26.96
C ASP A 180 -3.59 -10.72 -26.53
N SER A 181 -4.70 -11.46 -26.57
CA SER A 181 -4.67 -12.89 -26.94
C SER A 181 -5.90 -13.19 -27.77
N THR A 182 -5.72 -13.53 -29.05
CA THR A 182 -6.77 -13.99 -29.96
C THR A 182 -7.22 -15.43 -29.70
N ASP A 183 -6.78 -16.07 -28.61
CA ASP A 183 -7.19 -17.44 -28.27
C ASP A 183 -7.53 -17.61 -26.78
N PRO A 184 -8.82 -17.85 -26.44
CA PRO A 184 -9.28 -18.15 -25.09
C PRO A 184 -8.68 -19.43 -24.49
N ALA A 185 -8.26 -20.41 -25.32
CA ALA A 185 -7.74 -21.68 -24.83
C ALA A 185 -6.29 -21.58 -24.30
N VAL A 186 -5.50 -20.63 -24.80
CA VAL A 186 -4.11 -20.39 -24.38
C VAL A 186 -4.04 -19.70 -23.00
N LEU A 187 -5.05 -18.89 -22.68
CA LEU A 187 -5.16 -18.16 -21.40
C LEU A 187 -5.25 -19.08 -20.18
N ALA A 188 -5.82 -20.29 -20.34
CA ALA A 188 -6.11 -21.20 -19.22
C ALA A 188 -4.90 -22.03 -18.74
N ALA A 189 -3.82 -22.13 -19.52
CA ALA A 189 -2.69 -23.02 -19.21
C ALA A 189 -1.34 -22.30 -18.98
N THR A 190 -1.13 -21.11 -19.56
CA THR A 190 0.18 -20.41 -19.49
C THR A 190 0.10 -18.88 -19.35
N GLY A 191 -1.10 -18.29 -19.37
CA GLY A 191 -1.29 -16.84 -19.43
C GLY A 191 -0.81 -16.24 -20.75
N PRO A 192 -1.33 -15.09 -21.21
CA PRO A 192 -0.82 -14.45 -22.40
C PRO A 192 0.60 -13.93 -22.11
N PRO A 193 1.51 -13.96 -23.11
CA PRO A 193 2.82 -13.37 -22.95
C PRO A 193 2.65 -11.86 -22.72
N VAL A 194 2.95 -11.41 -21.49
CA VAL A 194 3.06 -9.98 -21.18
C VAL A 194 4.06 -9.39 -22.17
N ASN A 195 3.62 -8.45 -23.02
CA ASN A 195 4.53 -7.79 -23.93
C ASN A 195 5.63 -7.08 -23.13
N ARG A 196 6.81 -7.69 -23.09
CA ARG A 196 7.97 -7.25 -22.28
C ARG A 196 8.48 -5.88 -22.71
N ALA A 197 8.04 -5.36 -23.87
CA ALA A 197 8.35 -4.02 -24.31
C ALA A 197 7.60 -2.93 -23.53
N LEU A 198 6.41 -3.23 -22.96
CA LEU A 198 5.47 -2.21 -22.47
C LEU A 198 5.65 -1.77 -21.01
N TRP A 199 6.29 -2.58 -20.15
CA TRP A 199 6.50 -2.15 -18.77
C TRP A 199 7.45 -0.95 -18.69
N VAL A 200 7.41 -0.15 -17.64
CA VAL A 200 8.36 0.94 -17.38
C VAL A 200 8.99 0.80 -16.00
N VAL A 201 8.35 0.05 -15.10
CA VAL A 201 8.89 -0.31 -13.78
C VAL A 201 8.78 -1.82 -13.56
N GLU A 202 9.86 -2.45 -13.11
CA GLU A 202 9.86 -3.79 -12.53
C GLU A 202 10.19 -3.68 -11.03
N ARG A 203 9.38 -4.31 -10.18
CA ARG A 203 9.55 -4.40 -8.73
C ARG A 203 9.73 -5.87 -8.37
N ARG A 204 10.89 -6.23 -7.83
CA ARG A 204 11.14 -7.57 -7.30
C ARG A 204 10.96 -7.52 -5.79
N LYS A 205 9.93 -8.22 -5.28
CA LYS A 205 9.52 -8.17 -3.88
C LYS A 205 9.91 -9.47 -3.19
N LYS A 206 10.77 -9.37 -2.17
CA LYS A 206 11.02 -10.43 -1.20
C LYS A 206 10.22 -10.12 0.06
N ARG A 207 9.18 -10.89 0.32
CA ARG A 207 8.24 -10.62 1.40
C ARG A 207 8.31 -11.68 2.49
N THR A 208 8.34 -11.23 3.73
CA THR A 208 8.08 -12.05 4.91
C THR A 208 6.83 -11.54 5.58
N SER A 209 5.82 -12.40 5.69
CA SER A 209 4.54 -12.06 6.31
C SER A 209 4.52 -12.60 7.74
N TYR A 210 4.13 -11.74 8.68
CA TYR A 210 3.97 -12.07 10.09
C TYR A 210 2.49 -11.96 10.47
N THR A 211 1.96 -13.00 11.10
CA THR A 211 0.60 -12.99 11.67
C THR A 211 0.67 -13.25 13.16
N CYS A 212 -0.10 -12.50 13.95
CA CYS A 212 -0.08 -12.65 15.40
C CYS A 212 -0.67 -14.01 15.80
N LYS A 213 -0.03 -14.70 16.76
CA LYS A 213 -0.53 -15.96 17.32
C LYS A 213 -1.76 -15.77 18.20
N ASP A 214 -1.91 -14.58 18.79
CA ASP A 214 -3.06 -14.24 19.61
C ASP A 214 -4.34 -14.26 18.75
N PRO A 215 -5.33 -15.12 19.04
CA PRO A 215 -6.58 -15.21 18.29
C PRO A 215 -7.38 -13.91 18.20
N HIS A 216 -7.21 -12.98 19.14
CA HIS A 216 -7.87 -11.68 19.11
C HIS A 216 -7.20 -10.70 18.16
N MET A 217 -5.89 -10.89 17.91
CA MET A 217 -5.05 -10.03 17.07
C MET A 217 -4.62 -10.68 15.76
N ASN A 218 -4.96 -11.96 15.53
CA ASN A 218 -4.61 -12.75 14.34
C ASN A 218 -5.16 -12.19 13.01
N LYS A 219 -6.01 -11.16 13.10
CA LYS A 219 -6.57 -10.41 11.96
C LYS A 219 -5.56 -9.47 11.32
N TRP A 220 -4.48 -9.16 12.04
CA TRP A 220 -3.40 -8.31 11.53
C TRP A 220 -2.33 -9.15 10.85
N ARG A 221 -2.06 -8.79 9.59
CA ARG A 221 -0.89 -9.26 8.85
C ARG A 221 0.10 -8.10 8.73
N ILE A 222 1.35 -8.34 9.13
CA ILE A 222 2.46 -7.41 8.95
C ILE A 222 3.34 -7.97 7.84
N ASP A 223 3.40 -7.27 6.71
CA ASP A 223 4.25 -7.65 5.58
C ASP A 223 5.55 -6.84 5.62
N TYR A 224 6.67 -7.49 5.93
CA TYR A 224 8.01 -6.92 5.73
C TYR A 224 8.45 -7.21 4.31
N THR A 225 8.67 -6.18 3.49
CA THR A 225 8.98 -6.36 2.07
C THR A 225 10.27 -5.63 1.67
N GLU A 226 11.26 -6.39 1.20
CA GLU A 226 12.42 -5.82 0.50
C GLU A 226 12.07 -5.73 -0.99
N VAL A 227 12.26 -4.54 -1.58
CA VAL A 227 11.88 -4.25 -2.95
C VAL A 227 13.10 -3.76 -3.73
N ASP A 228 13.47 -4.50 -4.78
CA ASP A 228 14.37 -4.00 -5.82
C ASP A 228 13.52 -3.39 -6.94
N ILE A 229 13.76 -2.11 -7.26
CA ILE A 229 13.06 -1.34 -8.29
C ILE A 229 14.00 -1.12 -9.47
N ILE A 230 13.53 -1.53 -10.64
CA ILE A 230 14.22 -1.39 -11.92
C ILE A 230 13.32 -0.55 -12.82
N THR A 231 13.84 0.55 -13.35
CA THR A 231 13.10 1.43 -14.25
C THR A 231 13.68 1.36 -15.65
N LYS A 232 12.80 1.43 -16.66
CA LYS A 232 13.19 1.58 -18.06
C LYS A 232 12.36 2.67 -18.73
N ALA A 233 12.91 3.32 -19.75
CA ALA A 233 12.13 4.22 -20.58
C ALA A 233 11.10 3.41 -21.39
N ALA A 234 9.94 4.01 -21.69
CA ALA A 234 8.93 3.39 -22.53
C ALA A 234 9.51 3.00 -23.89
N GLY A 235 9.21 1.78 -24.35
CA GLY A 235 9.74 1.24 -25.60
C GLY A 235 11.23 0.84 -25.56
N ALA A 236 11.94 1.05 -24.44
CA ALA A 236 13.33 0.64 -24.33
C ALA A 236 13.46 -0.89 -24.17
N ALA A 237 14.40 -1.46 -24.93
CA ALA A 237 14.75 -2.88 -24.84
C ALA A 237 15.49 -3.25 -23.55
N ALA A 238 16.25 -2.30 -22.98
CA ALA A 238 17.05 -2.51 -21.78
C ALA A 238 16.71 -1.49 -20.67
N PRO A 239 16.78 -1.89 -19.39
CA PRO A 239 16.61 -0.97 -18.28
C PRO A 239 17.73 0.07 -18.22
N SER A 240 17.38 1.31 -17.91
CA SER A 240 18.36 2.37 -17.66
C SER A 240 19.03 2.09 -16.31
N GLY A 241 20.36 2.02 -16.30
CA GLY A 241 21.14 1.56 -15.15
C GLY A 241 20.93 2.37 -13.86
N LYS A 242 20.29 1.73 -12.88
CA LYS A 242 20.56 1.70 -11.43
C LYS A 242 19.39 0.98 -10.76
N ILE A 243 19.67 -0.12 -10.05
CA ILE A 243 18.65 -0.80 -9.23
C ILE A 243 18.48 0.02 -7.96
N LYS A 244 17.27 0.53 -7.71
CA LYS A 244 16.93 1.21 -6.46
C LYS A 244 16.41 0.20 -5.47
N LYS A 245 16.95 0.19 -4.25
CA LYS A 245 16.49 -0.69 -3.16
C LYS A 245 15.62 0.09 -2.19
N GLU A 246 14.48 -0.48 -1.82
CA GLU A 246 13.55 0.05 -0.82
C GLU A 246 13.17 -1.07 0.17
N ILE A 247 12.88 -0.70 1.41
CA ILE A 247 12.32 -1.61 2.43
C ILE A 247 10.99 -1.01 2.83
N GLU A 248 9.90 -1.73 2.54
CA GLU A 248 8.51 -1.36 2.81
C GLU A 248 7.90 -2.20 3.92
#